data_AF-A0A2M9JE25-F1
#
_entry.id   AF-A0A2M9JE25-F1
#
_cell.length_a   1.000
_cell.length_b   1.000
_cell.length_c   1.000
_cell.angle_alpha   90.00
_cell.angle_beta   90.00
_cell.angle_gamma   90.00
#
_symmetry.space_group_name_H-M   'P 1'
#
loop_
_entity.id
_entity.type
_entity.pdbx_description
1 polymer ?
#
loop_
_entity_poly.entity_id
_entity_poly.type
_entity_poly.pdbx_seq_one_letter_code
_entity_poly.pdbx_strand_id
1 'polypeptide(L)'
;MDLQESPHDPTSVRPVARATYIGATADELRRKTGADKIAAGVSQKALFRRRGSIALHEDRLVLGGWNDAGDLVLAGADIASARTRFTELYGRFIGGLLNAGKPLILETRTAVGEIYLLIDRKEFMETTDDRAWERRINAWLGDA
;
A
#
# COMPACT_ATOMS: atom_id res chain seq x y z
N MET A 1 -2.37 41.53 -27.86
CA MET A 1 -1.21 40.75 -27.37
C MET A 1 -1.81 39.71 -26.47
N ASP A 2 -2.28 38.67 -27.13
CA ASP A 2 -3.16 37.66 -26.59
C ASP A 2 -2.25 36.58 -26.04
N LEU A 3 -2.05 36.62 -24.72
CA LEU A 3 -1.39 35.53 -24.00
C LEU A 3 -2.37 34.37 -24.00
N GLN A 4 -2.19 33.46 -24.95
CA GLN A 4 -2.76 32.12 -24.92
C GLN A 4 -2.47 31.50 -23.56
N GLU A 5 -3.50 31.44 -22.71
CA GLU A 5 -3.49 30.59 -21.54
C GLU A 5 -3.35 29.14 -22.03
N SER A 6 -2.22 28.53 -21.65
CA SER A 6 -1.85 27.16 -21.98
C SER A 6 -3.00 26.19 -21.67
N PRO A 7 -3.20 25.15 -22.50
CA PRO A 7 -4.27 24.19 -22.27
C PRO A 7 -4.07 23.52 -20.90
N HIS A 8 -5.07 23.69 -20.03
CA HIS A 8 -5.25 22.86 -18.85
C HIS A 8 -5.25 21.40 -19.30
N ASP A 9 -4.22 20.65 -18.88
CA ASP A 9 -4.15 19.21 -19.10
C ASP A 9 -5.32 18.51 -18.37
N PRO A 10 -6.26 17.87 -19.09
CA PRO A 10 -7.43 17.23 -18.48
C PRO A 10 -7.09 15.93 -17.74
N THR A 11 -5.81 15.52 -17.67
CA THR A 11 -5.37 14.32 -16.95
C THR A 11 -4.80 14.62 -15.56
N SER A 12 -4.69 15.90 -15.17
CA SER A 12 -4.32 16.32 -13.83
C SER A 12 -5.50 16.21 -12.84
N VAL A 13 -6.09 15.01 -12.73
CA VAL A 13 -7.07 14.71 -11.69
C VAL A 13 -6.31 14.67 -10.37
N ARG A 14 -6.43 15.73 -9.58
CA ARG A 14 -5.81 15.80 -8.25
C ARG A 14 -6.29 14.60 -7.43
N PRO A 15 -5.38 13.88 -6.75
CA PRO A 15 -5.80 12.76 -5.91
C PRO A 15 -6.69 13.27 -4.76
N VAL A 16 -7.75 12.53 -4.47
CA VAL A 16 -8.65 12.78 -3.33
C VAL A 16 -7.95 12.48 -1.99
N ALA A 17 -6.94 11.61 -2.01
CA ALA A 17 -6.04 11.37 -0.89
C ALA A 17 -4.64 10.97 -1.39
N ARG A 18 -3.59 11.41 -0.70
CA ARG A 18 -2.21 11.01 -0.98
C ARG A 18 -1.40 10.83 0.30
N ALA A 19 -0.55 9.81 0.34
CA ALA A 19 0.33 9.49 1.46
C ALA A 19 1.58 8.75 0.98
N THR A 20 2.49 8.43 1.90
CA THR A 20 3.62 7.52 1.63
C THR A 20 3.30 6.11 2.12
N TYR A 21 3.88 5.08 1.48
CA TYR A 21 3.73 3.71 1.93
C TYR A 21 5.07 2.98 1.99
N ILE A 22 5.12 1.98 2.87
CA ILE A 22 6.03 0.84 2.75
C ILE A 22 5.21 -0.43 2.52
N GLY A 23 5.63 -1.28 1.59
CA GLY A 23 4.79 -2.34 1.04
C GLY A 23 5.53 -3.63 0.71
N ALA A 24 4.76 -4.72 0.59
CA ALA A 24 5.20 -6.01 0.09
C ALA A 24 3.99 -6.80 -0.47
N THR A 25 4.23 -7.72 -1.40
CA THR A 25 3.20 -8.70 -1.78
C THR A 25 3.20 -9.90 -0.83
N ALA A 26 2.08 -10.62 -0.76
CA ALA A 26 1.99 -11.87 -0.01
C ALA A 26 3.04 -12.89 -0.47
N ASP A 27 3.32 -12.93 -1.76
CA ASP A 27 4.32 -13.81 -2.34
C ASP A 27 5.75 -13.42 -1.94
N GLU A 28 6.07 -12.12 -1.84
CA GLU A 28 7.35 -11.63 -1.29
C GLU A 28 7.52 -12.02 0.19
N LEU A 29 6.46 -11.86 0.99
CA LEU A 29 6.45 -12.27 2.39
C LEU A 29 6.64 -13.79 2.53
N ARG A 30 5.97 -14.60 1.70
CA ARG A 30 6.11 -16.06 1.68
C ARG A 30 7.51 -16.50 1.26
N ARG A 31 8.09 -15.94 0.20
CA ARG A 31 9.42 -16.33 -0.29
C ARG A 31 10.51 -16.10 0.75
N LYS A 32 10.42 -15.03 1.54
CA LYS A 32 11.36 -14.81 2.64
C LYS A 32 11.29 -15.89 3.72
N THR A 33 10.12 -16.48 4.00
CA THR A 33 10.02 -17.56 5.01
C THR A 33 10.78 -18.85 4.63
N GLY A 34 10.97 -19.12 3.33
CA GLY A 34 11.69 -20.31 2.87
C GLY A 34 13.20 -20.17 2.90
N ALA A 35 13.73 -18.98 2.60
CA ALA A 35 15.16 -18.71 2.52
C ALA A 35 15.77 -18.12 3.82
N ASP A 36 14.99 -17.38 4.64
CA ASP A 36 15.47 -16.70 5.85
C ASP A 36 15.36 -17.54 7.14
N LYS A 37 15.05 -18.85 7.06
CA LYS A 37 15.00 -19.73 8.26
C LYS A 37 16.34 -19.87 9.00
N ILE A 38 17.42 -19.27 8.47
CA ILE A 38 18.78 -19.32 9.02
C ILE A 38 19.22 -17.97 9.64
N ALA A 39 18.52 -16.85 9.43
CA ALA A 39 18.95 -15.55 9.94
C ALA A 39 18.01 -15.01 11.03
N ALA A 40 18.43 -15.12 12.29
CA ALA A 40 17.78 -14.56 13.48
C ALA A 40 17.83 -13.01 13.55
N GLY A 41 17.50 -12.31 12.46
CA GLY A 41 17.72 -10.86 12.36
C GLY A 41 17.00 -10.15 11.22
N VAL A 42 15.92 -10.70 10.66
CA VAL A 42 15.16 -10.00 9.62
C VAL A 42 14.35 -8.86 10.25
N SER A 43 14.97 -7.67 10.33
CA SER A 43 14.32 -6.43 10.71
C SER A 43 13.09 -6.18 9.83
N GLN A 44 12.02 -5.61 10.40
CA GLN A 44 10.80 -5.22 9.67
C GLN A 44 11.09 -4.40 8.39
N LYS A 45 12.21 -3.65 8.37
CA LYS A 45 12.70 -2.92 7.18
C LYS A 45 13.11 -3.83 6.02
N ALA A 46 13.55 -5.05 6.28
CA ALA A 46 13.97 -6.02 5.29
C ALA A 46 12.79 -6.78 4.65
N LEU A 47 11.60 -6.71 5.25
CA LEU A 47 10.38 -7.37 4.77
C LEU A 47 9.61 -6.52 3.78
N PHE A 48 9.48 -5.24 4.10
CA PHE A 48 8.83 -4.24 3.27
C PHE A 48 9.86 -3.56 2.38
N ARG A 49 10.14 -4.20 1.24
CA ARG A 49 11.11 -3.68 0.26
C ARG A 49 10.55 -2.54 -0.58
N ARG A 50 9.22 -2.51 -0.79
CA ARG A 50 8.58 -1.50 -1.63
C ARG A 50 8.39 -0.25 -0.80
N ARG A 51 8.75 0.90 -1.37
CA ARG A 51 8.55 2.21 -0.77
C ARG A 51 8.11 3.15 -1.85
N GLY A 52 7.09 3.96 -1.55
CA GLY A 52 6.48 4.75 -2.59
C GLY A 52 5.43 5.71 -2.06
N SER A 53 4.65 6.26 -2.98
CA SER A 53 3.47 7.07 -2.64
C SER A 53 2.20 6.35 -3.01
N ILE A 54 1.20 6.40 -2.14
CA ILE A 54 -0.14 5.94 -2.43
C ILE A 54 -1.00 7.16 -2.74
N ALA A 55 -1.73 7.11 -3.84
CA ALA A 55 -2.65 8.16 -4.26
C ALA A 55 -3.98 7.52 -4.66
N LEU A 56 -5.07 7.97 -4.02
CA LEU A 56 -6.42 7.62 -4.42
C LEU A 56 -6.95 8.75 -5.30
N HIS A 57 -7.40 8.41 -6.49
CA HIS A 57 -8.14 9.26 -7.41
C HIS A 57 -9.60 8.79 -7.46
N GLU A 58 -10.45 9.54 -8.17
CA GLU A 58 -11.87 9.19 -8.30
C GLU A 58 -12.09 7.86 -9.05
N ASP A 59 -11.23 7.54 -10.00
CA ASP A 59 -11.34 6.35 -10.86
C ASP A 59 -10.34 5.23 -10.54
N ARG A 60 -9.29 5.51 -9.77
CA ARG A 60 -8.15 4.59 -9.58
C ARG A 60 -7.37 4.80 -8.28
N LEU A 61 -6.74 3.74 -7.83
CA LEU A 61 -5.71 3.75 -6.79
C LEU A 61 -4.34 3.57 -7.44
N VAL A 62 -3.39 4.44 -7.11
CA VAL A 62 -2.02 4.40 -7.63
C VAL A 62 -1.04 4.15 -6.50
N LEU A 63 -0.24 3.09 -6.62
CA LEU A 63 0.94 2.82 -5.81
C LEU A 63 2.17 3.21 -6.62
N GLY A 64 2.61 4.45 -6.43
CA GLY A 64 3.75 5.02 -7.14
C GLY A 64 5.08 4.46 -6.64
N GLY A 65 6.01 4.17 -7.55
CA GLY A 65 7.28 3.53 -7.22
C GLY A 65 7.13 2.07 -6.76
N TRP A 66 6.15 1.35 -7.34
CA TRP A 66 5.84 -0.01 -6.94
C TRP A 66 7.00 -0.97 -7.21
N ASN A 67 7.60 -0.92 -8.40
CA ASN A 67 8.78 -1.71 -8.80
C ASN A 67 9.65 -0.94 -9.81
N ASP A 68 10.72 -1.57 -10.29
CA ASP A 68 11.61 -1.00 -11.32
C ASP A 68 10.89 -0.73 -12.66
N ALA A 69 9.73 -1.37 -12.88
CA ALA A 69 8.88 -1.16 -14.07
C ALA A 69 7.91 0.03 -13.89
N GLY A 70 7.84 0.63 -12.71
CA GLY A 70 7.07 1.85 -12.44
C GLY A 70 5.93 1.66 -11.42
N ASP A 71 4.87 2.44 -11.62
CA ASP A 71 3.73 2.54 -10.72
C ASP A 71 2.76 1.36 -10.93
N LEU A 72 2.14 0.90 -9.84
CA LEU A 72 1.01 -0.02 -9.92
C LEU A 72 -0.29 0.79 -9.86
N VAL A 73 -1.07 0.72 -10.93
CA VAL A 73 -2.37 1.36 -11.06
C VAL A 73 -3.46 0.30 -10.95
N LEU A 74 -4.43 0.52 -10.06
CA LEU A 74 -5.55 -0.39 -9.81
C LEU A 74 -6.86 0.37 -9.98
N ALA A 75 -7.74 -0.09 -10.87
CA ALA A 75 -9.13 0.34 -10.92
C ALA A 75 -9.93 -0.31 -9.78
N GLY A 76 -11.14 0.20 -9.48
CA GLY A 76 -12.00 -0.39 -8.44
C GLY A 76 -12.28 -1.88 -8.69
N ALA A 77 -12.47 -2.26 -9.97
CA ALA A 77 -12.68 -3.65 -10.37
C ALA A 77 -11.47 -4.57 -10.09
N ASP A 78 -10.26 -4.01 -10.02
CA ASP A 78 -9.04 -4.77 -9.73
C ASP A 78 -8.89 -5.08 -8.23
N ILE A 79 -9.65 -4.41 -7.36
CA ILE A 79 -9.60 -4.60 -5.90
C ILE A 79 -10.77 -5.47 -5.45
N ALA A 80 -10.45 -6.66 -4.94
CA ALA A 80 -11.43 -7.57 -4.36
C ALA A 80 -11.87 -7.15 -2.96
N SER A 81 -10.93 -6.67 -2.13
CA SER A 81 -11.24 -6.11 -0.81
C SER A 81 -10.09 -5.25 -0.27
N ALA A 82 -10.41 -4.32 0.64
CA ALA A 82 -9.44 -3.57 1.42
C ALA A 82 -9.75 -3.69 2.92
N ARG A 83 -8.78 -4.13 3.72
CA ARG A 83 -8.98 -4.43 5.15
C ARG A 83 -7.72 -4.21 5.99
N THR A 84 -7.83 -3.65 7.19
CA THR A 84 -6.73 -3.63 8.16
C THR A 84 -6.82 -4.80 9.13
N ARG A 85 -5.90 -5.75 9.01
CA ARG A 85 -5.92 -6.95 9.86
C ARG A 85 -4.51 -7.45 10.18
N PHE A 86 -4.36 -8.00 11.38
CA PHE A 86 -3.25 -8.90 11.66
C PHE A 86 -3.51 -10.25 10.96
N THR A 87 -2.63 -10.63 10.05
CA THR A 87 -2.60 -11.99 9.50
C THR A 87 -1.46 -12.77 10.14
N GLU A 88 -1.53 -14.10 10.14
CA GLU A 88 -0.40 -14.93 10.55
C GLU A 88 0.85 -14.62 9.71
N LEU A 89 0.68 -14.36 8.41
CA LEU A 89 1.79 -14.05 7.51
C LEU A 89 2.52 -12.79 7.96
N TYR A 90 1.80 -11.73 8.33
CA TYR A 90 2.39 -10.50 8.85
C TYR A 90 2.85 -10.63 10.31
N GLY A 91 2.04 -11.24 11.17
CA GLY A 91 2.29 -11.35 12.62
C GLY A 91 3.57 -12.11 12.96
N ARG A 92 3.97 -13.07 12.13
CA ARG A 92 5.24 -13.81 12.25
C ARG A 92 6.48 -12.91 12.22
N PHE A 93 6.37 -11.76 11.58
CA PHE A 93 7.48 -10.84 11.40
C PHE A 93 7.57 -9.73 12.45
N ILE A 94 6.50 -9.54 13.22
CA ILE A 94 6.42 -8.49 14.23
C ILE A 94 6.89 -8.99 15.59
N GLY A 95 7.07 -10.32 15.79
CA GLY A 95 7.85 -10.87 16.90
C GLY A 95 7.48 -10.32 18.29
N GLY A 96 6.18 -10.07 18.55
CA GLY A 96 5.71 -9.54 19.83
C GLY A 96 5.69 -8.01 19.98
N LEU A 97 6.03 -7.23 18.94
CA LEU A 97 5.82 -5.78 18.96
C LEU A 97 4.32 -5.45 18.94
N LEU A 98 3.79 -5.11 20.12
CA LEU A 98 2.40 -4.71 20.34
C LEU A 98 2.01 -3.42 19.60
N ASN A 99 2.98 -2.64 19.12
CA ASN A 99 2.78 -1.29 18.58
C ASN A 99 2.90 -1.18 17.04
N ALA A 100 3.15 -2.26 16.29
CA ALA A 100 3.46 -2.13 14.86
C ALA A 100 2.28 -1.70 13.94
N GLY A 101 1.07 -1.59 14.49
CA GLY A 101 -0.14 -1.31 13.72
C GLY A 101 -0.63 -2.51 12.90
N LYS A 102 -1.90 -2.50 12.50
CA LYS A 102 -2.47 -3.48 11.56
C LYS A 102 -2.22 -2.98 10.14
N PRO A 103 -1.52 -3.73 9.27
CA PRO A 103 -1.28 -3.29 7.90
C PRO A 103 -2.60 -3.19 7.15
N LEU A 104 -2.66 -2.27 6.19
CA LEU A 104 -3.68 -2.28 5.15
C LEU A 104 -3.38 -3.42 4.19
N ILE A 105 -4.35 -4.31 4.01
CA ILE A 105 -4.26 -5.44 3.10
C ILE A 105 -5.22 -5.17 1.95
N LEU A 106 -4.67 -5.14 0.72
CA LEU A 106 -5.42 -5.07 -0.52
C LEU A 106 -5.40 -6.46 -1.16
N GLU A 107 -6.56 -7.06 -1.29
CA GLU A 107 -6.71 -8.26 -2.11
C GLU A 107 -7.01 -7.82 -3.53
N THR A 108 -6.11 -8.10 -4.48
CA THR A 108 -6.32 -7.73 -5.89
C THR A 108 -6.76 -8.93 -6.72
N ARG A 109 -7.56 -8.68 -7.76
CA ARG A 109 -7.94 -9.65 -8.79
C ARG A 109 -6.88 -9.78 -9.90
N THR A 110 -5.77 -9.07 -9.77
CA THR A 110 -4.66 -9.06 -10.73
C THR A 110 -3.60 -10.12 -10.37
N ALA A 111 -2.62 -10.32 -11.26
CA ALA A 111 -1.47 -11.18 -10.99
C ALA A 111 -0.59 -10.73 -9.80
N VAL A 112 -0.75 -9.48 -9.31
CA VAL A 112 -0.05 -8.99 -8.12
C VAL A 112 -0.56 -9.70 -6.85
N GLY A 113 -1.83 -10.13 -6.84
CA GLY A 113 -2.45 -10.84 -5.73
C GLY A 113 -2.66 -9.95 -4.50
N GLU A 114 -2.35 -10.47 -3.32
CA GLU A 114 -2.53 -9.75 -2.06
C GLU A 114 -1.33 -8.85 -1.75
N ILE A 115 -1.60 -7.60 -1.39
CA ILE A 115 -0.62 -6.56 -1.09
C ILE A 115 -0.77 -6.11 0.36
N TYR A 116 0.35 -6.00 1.08
CA TYR A 116 0.43 -5.49 2.44
C TYR A 116 1.07 -4.10 2.41
N LEU A 117 0.40 -3.11 2.98
CA LEU A 117 0.84 -1.72 3.05
C LEU A 117 0.84 -1.23 4.50
N LEU A 118 1.84 -0.41 4.82
CA LEU A 118 1.87 0.45 6.00
C LEU A 118 2.00 1.89 5.52
N ILE A 119 0.99 2.70 5.80
CA ILE A 119 0.81 4.04 5.25
C ILE A 119 1.17 5.10 6.28
N ASP A 120 1.99 6.06 5.88
CA ASP A 120 2.53 7.16 6.69
C ASP A 120 3.08 6.68 8.04
N ARG A 121 3.81 5.56 8.03
CA ARG A 121 4.45 5.03 9.22
C ARG A 121 5.45 6.04 9.78
N LYS A 122 5.08 6.70 10.87
CA LYS A 122 5.99 7.56 11.65
C LYS A 122 6.84 6.67 12.55
N GLU A 123 8.11 6.47 12.18
CA GLU A 123 9.05 5.58 12.90
C GLU A 123 9.16 5.89 14.41
N PHE A 124 8.89 7.14 14.82
CA PHE A 124 8.98 7.57 16.21
C PHE A 124 7.68 7.45 17.02
N MET A 125 6.52 7.45 16.36
CA MET A 125 5.21 7.40 17.02
C MET A 125 4.54 6.02 16.88
N GLU A 126 5.09 5.14 16.04
CA GLU A 126 4.53 3.82 15.70
C GLU A 126 3.07 3.88 15.21
N THR A 127 2.57 5.06 14.82
CA THR A 127 1.23 5.26 14.26
C THR A 127 1.26 5.15 12.74
N THR A 128 0.23 4.53 12.18
CA THR A 128 -0.04 4.46 10.73
C THR A 128 -1.44 4.99 10.43
N ASP A 129 -1.66 5.45 9.19
CA ASP A 129 -2.98 5.89 8.71
C ASP A 129 -3.77 4.76 8.02
N ASP A 130 -3.36 3.51 8.24
CA ASP A 130 -3.89 2.32 7.55
C ASP A 130 -5.42 2.21 7.63
N ARG A 131 -6.00 2.41 8.83
CA ARG A 131 -7.46 2.38 9.03
C ARG A 131 -8.18 3.52 8.32
N ALA A 132 -7.54 4.67 8.26
CA ALA A 132 -8.12 5.83 7.60
C ALA A 132 -8.10 5.63 6.08
N TRP A 133 -7.10 4.94 5.55
CA TRP A 133 -7.03 4.54 4.15
C TRP A 133 -7.98 3.39 3.80
N GLU A 134 -8.13 2.37 4.66
CA GLU A 134 -9.15 1.33 4.49
C GLU A 134 -10.54 1.95 4.28
N ARG A 135 -10.96 2.87 5.16
CA ARG A 135 -12.25 3.54 5.04
C ARG A 135 -12.40 4.30 3.72
N ARG A 136 -11.35 4.99 3.27
CA ARG A 136 -11.37 5.76 2.01
C ARG A 136 -11.50 4.83 0.80
N ILE A 137 -10.77 3.72 0.80
CA ILE A 137 -10.81 2.74 -0.29
C ILE A 137 -12.15 2.04 -0.32
N ASN A 138 -12.68 1.58 0.81
CA ASN A 138 -14.00 0.94 0.86
C ASN A 138 -15.13 1.91 0.47
N ALA A 139 -15.06 3.17 0.89
CA ALA A 139 -16.01 4.19 0.45
C ALA A 139 -15.95 4.42 -1.07
N TRP A 140 -14.74 4.42 -1.65
CA TRP A 140 -14.55 4.52 -3.09
C TRP A 140 -15.05 3.29 -3.87
N LEU A 141 -14.89 2.08 -3.30
CA LEU A 141 -15.41 0.84 -3.90
C LEU A 141 -16.94 0.71 -3.82
N GLY A 142 -17.61 1.54 -3.01
CA GLY A 142 -19.05 1.44 -2.74
C GLY A 142 -19.42 0.39 -1.68
N ASP A 143 -18.45 -0.08 -0.90
CA ASP A 143 -18.58 -1.08 0.17
C ASP A 143 -18.82 -0.43 1.56
N ALA A 144 -19.36 0.79 1.61
CA ALA A 144 -19.53 1.59 2.83
C ALA A 144 -20.78 1.22 3.66
#